data_AF-A0A6C0I4W5-F1
#
_entry.id   AF-A0A6C0I4W5-F1
#
_cell.length_a   1.000
_cell.length_b   1.000
_cell.length_c   1.000
_cell.angle_alpha   90.00
_cell.angle_beta   90.00
_cell.angle_gamma   90.00
#
_symmetry.space_group_name_H-M   'P 1'
#
loop_
_entity.id
_entity.type
_entity.pdbx_description
1 polymer ?
#
loop_
_entity_poly.entity_id
_entity_poly.type
_entity_poly.pdbx_seq_one_letter_code
_entity_poly.pdbx_strand_id
1 'polypeptide(L)'
;MVKKKKEDVLPPKVKAKVVRKDVKERKEANKDTEFTCVKMSFNSLVENNYLNGGIQEIVLNINKICFLSYQLLNYHFTRLIQENKTLPEITQNLFYQACSTVSVMRERKEKIDTTDEMYISFSQYKENLGDLPFRDRMGNLINNLNRQQITMANNHLALNFYKRFHKYLELKTGENRKAVIYKWLKDIYAVEYKGKNFFILKMRQWLKYIPTEENIKKYSNHFVSVYYKILQEFEKYPYMKGVRTFNLLPTKNSFTLSSIEICSSCLKDIISYFTKQPVPKDFDENKLVYWYELFKIEKYETKERKFAYAIFTDGKVGVVRLRKPKFEAPKAKDIKNVNYEQLVGIDPGVRSLQTSCNGEGRVIETTTPSYRHDCKMKYACKKREMWYKNWEHYEMWRNIPSFKTTSLDRMRNYFKYVYPDMNVIFQFHLYKNFRGLSFRSYCRGKATLHKICESIVGKKKTLVGFGDFSQQHGLVKKHPTAPIKKFKNELRKYCDVVDVDEYNTSKTCNCCHKPIELYKNKVIRKMRDGTYTKARLSQINSVIRCNLNECKLCCMDRDINASKNILYLLKLQKAGKKRPECFLPSSKEEEQPNIINCDTPSGR
;
A
#
# COMPACT_ATOMS: atom_id res chain seq x y z
N MET A 1 -10.45 14.06 72.22
CA MET A 1 -10.82 14.56 70.88
C MET A 1 -9.90 15.72 70.50
N VAL A 2 -8.88 15.49 69.67
CA VAL A 2 -8.05 16.56 69.08
C VAL A 2 -7.81 16.17 67.62
N LYS A 3 -8.31 17.02 66.71
CA LYS A 3 -8.18 16.86 65.25
C LYS A 3 -6.73 17.12 64.82
N LYS A 4 -6.08 16.16 64.16
CA LYS A 4 -4.92 16.44 63.29
C LYS A 4 -5.39 16.57 61.84
N LYS A 5 -5.08 17.73 61.24
CA LYS A 5 -5.35 18.11 59.85
C LYS A 5 -4.74 17.09 58.88
N LYS A 6 -5.51 16.67 57.88
CA LYS A 6 -4.99 16.05 56.65
C LYS A 6 -4.25 17.13 55.87
N GLU A 7 -2.98 16.90 55.57
CA GLU A 7 -2.27 17.66 54.54
C GLU A 7 -2.77 17.22 53.17
N ASP A 8 -3.33 18.16 52.41
CA ASP A 8 -3.68 17.98 51.01
C ASP A 8 -2.40 17.90 50.17
N VAL A 9 -2.06 16.69 49.70
CA VAL A 9 -1.05 16.50 48.67
C VAL A 9 -1.65 16.91 47.33
N LEU A 10 -1.36 18.14 46.90
CA LEU A 10 -1.66 18.64 45.56
C LEU A 10 -1.09 17.70 44.48
N PRO A 11 -1.86 17.36 43.43
CA PRO A 11 -1.37 16.51 42.35
C PRO A 11 -0.20 17.18 41.61
N PRO A 12 0.76 16.39 41.08
CA PRO A 12 1.94 16.94 40.43
C PRO A 12 1.55 17.77 39.21
N LYS A 13 1.97 19.05 39.19
CA LYS A 13 1.80 19.96 38.06
C LYS A 13 2.33 19.29 36.79
N VAL A 14 1.43 18.95 35.87
CA VAL A 14 1.76 18.51 34.52
C VAL A 14 2.56 19.64 33.86
N LYS A 15 3.88 19.44 33.69
CA LYS A 15 4.72 20.38 32.95
C LYS A 15 4.10 20.57 31.56
N ALA A 16 3.66 21.79 31.26
CA ALA A 16 3.16 22.14 29.95
C ALA A 16 4.21 21.75 28.91
N LYS A 17 3.84 20.92 27.92
CA LYS A 17 4.75 20.52 26.84
C LYS A 17 5.17 21.79 26.10
N VAL A 18 6.42 22.21 26.28
CA VAL A 18 7.02 23.31 25.52
C VAL A 18 7.10 22.86 24.06
N VAL A 19 6.16 23.34 23.24
CA VAL A 19 6.16 23.08 21.80
C VAL A 19 7.14 24.05 21.16
N ARG A 20 8.21 23.53 20.56
CA ARG A 20 9.20 24.34 19.82
C ARG A 20 8.48 25.27 18.82
N LYS A 21 8.94 26.52 18.71
CA LYS A 21 8.36 27.57 17.85
C LYS A 21 8.20 27.09 16.39
N ASP A 22 9.23 26.44 15.84
CA ASP A 22 9.23 25.90 14.49
C ASP A 22 8.19 24.77 14.26
N VAL A 23 7.81 24.04 15.32
CA VAL A 23 6.76 23.02 15.24
C VAL A 23 5.39 23.68 15.22
N LYS A 24 5.19 24.75 16.00
CA LYS A 24 3.94 25.52 16.02
C LYS A 24 3.69 26.18 14.66
N GLU A 25 4.68 26.87 14.12
CA GLU A 25 4.62 27.51 12.80
C GLU A 25 4.32 26.50 11.68
N ARG A 26 4.98 25.32 11.70
CA ARG A 26 4.69 24.24 10.74
C ARG A 26 3.27 23.71 10.87
N LYS A 27 2.75 23.54 12.09
CA LYS A 27 1.37 23.11 12.31
C LYS A 27 0.39 24.15 11.78
N GLU A 28 0.65 25.43 12.01
CA GLU A 28 -0.17 26.53 11.51
C GLU A 28 -0.17 26.55 9.97
N ALA A 29 1.01 26.54 9.34
CA ALA A 29 1.12 26.49 7.89
C ALA A 29 0.44 25.24 7.27
N ASN A 30 0.42 24.12 7.98
CA ASN A 30 -0.24 22.89 7.52
C ASN A 30 -1.79 22.94 7.64
N LYS A 31 -2.37 23.94 8.32
CA LYS A 31 -3.83 24.09 8.41
C LYS A 31 -4.44 24.42 7.05
N ASP A 32 -3.80 25.30 6.29
CA ASP A 32 -4.36 25.83 5.03
C ASP A 32 -3.62 25.31 3.79
N THR A 33 -2.64 24.44 3.97
CA THR A 33 -1.86 23.88 2.86
C THR A 33 -1.84 22.35 2.88
N GLU A 34 -1.63 21.76 1.71
CA GLU A 34 -1.44 20.33 1.53
C GLU A 34 -0.17 20.02 0.73
N PHE A 35 0.28 18.77 0.79
CA PHE A 35 1.44 18.31 0.04
C PHE A 35 1.02 17.58 -1.23
N THR A 36 1.78 17.82 -2.29
CA THR A 36 1.65 17.12 -3.56
C THR A 36 3.02 16.79 -4.12
N CYS A 37 3.15 15.66 -4.80
CA CYS A 37 4.42 15.19 -5.31
C CYS A 37 4.48 15.26 -6.84
N VAL A 38 5.61 15.71 -7.38
CA VAL A 38 5.94 15.49 -8.80
C VAL A 38 6.87 14.28 -8.84
N LYS A 39 6.69 13.40 -9.84
CA LYS A 39 7.56 12.22 -10.04
C LYS A 39 8.20 12.33 -11.43
N MET A 40 9.52 12.18 -11.49
CA MET A 40 10.33 12.42 -12.69
C MET A 40 11.54 11.46 -12.74
N SER A 41 12.30 11.51 -13.83
CA SER A 41 13.64 10.91 -13.87
C SER A 41 14.56 11.65 -12.90
N PHE A 42 15.39 10.93 -12.16
CA PHE A 42 16.32 11.57 -11.23
C PHE A 42 17.39 12.41 -11.94
N ASN A 43 17.81 12.00 -13.14
CA ASN A 43 18.71 12.79 -13.99
C ASN A 43 18.10 14.13 -14.41
N SER A 44 16.78 14.25 -14.40
CA SER A 44 16.12 15.54 -14.64
C SER A 44 16.18 16.44 -13.40
N LEU A 45 16.53 15.96 -12.21
CA LEU A 45 16.72 16.80 -11.03
C LEU A 45 18.18 17.16 -10.80
N VAL A 46 19.09 16.25 -11.13
CA VAL A 46 20.52 16.40 -10.86
C VAL A 46 21.30 16.31 -12.17
N GLU A 47 21.77 17.46 -12.65
CA GLU A 47 22.62 17.57 -13.85
C GLU A 47 24.10 17.26 -13.55
N ASN A 48 24.55 17.57 -12.34
CA ASN A 48 25.91 17.28 -11.91
C ASN A 48 26.13 15.75 -11.79
N ASN A 49 26.94 15.19 -12.68
CA ASN A 49 27.22 13.75 -12.73
C ASN A 49 27.90 13.21 -11.46
N TYR A 50 28.77 14.01 -10.83
CA TYR A 50 29.45 13.63 -9.58
C TYR A 50 28.45 13.52 -8.43
N LEU A 51 27.56 14.51 -8.28
CA LEU A 51 26.47 14.49 -7.29
C LEU A 51 25.51 13.31 -7.54
N ASN A 52 25.13 13.08 -8.80
CA ASN A 52 24.26 11.96 -9.17
C ASN A 52 24.90 10.61 -8.81
N GLY A 53 26.18 10.43 -9.15
CA GLY A 53 26.97 9.23 -8.83
C GLY A 53 27.01 8.95 -7.32
N GLY A 54 27.40 9.95 -6.51
CA GLY A 54 27.45 9.74 -5.07
C GLY A 54 26.06 9.56 -4.42
N ILE A 55 25.00 10.19 -4.94
CA ILE A 55 23.63 9.88 -4.46
C ILE A 55 23.24 8.43 -4.79
N GLN A 56 23.62 7.87 -5.94
CA GLN A 56 23.37 6.45 -6.23
C GLN A 56 24.08 5.54 -5.23
N GLU A 57 25.32 5.87 -4.86
CA GLU A 57 26.09 5.14 -3.85
C GLU A 57 25.42 5.20 -2.48
N ILE A 58 25.01 6.41 -2.04
CA ILE A 58 24.27 6.61 -0.78
C ILE A 58 22.98 5.78 -0.79
N VAL A 59 22.20 5.82 -1.87
CA VAL A 59 20.95 5.05 -2.00
C VAL A 59 21.23 3.55 -1.90
N LEU A 60 22.24 3.05 -2.61
CA LEU A 60 22.64 1.64 -2.56
C LEU A 60 23.01 1.24 -1.14
N ASN A 61 23.86 2.03 -0.49
CA ASN A 61 24.39 1.77 0.83
C ASN A 61 23.28 1.75 1.90
N ILE A 62 22.41 2.76 1.93
CA ILE A 62 21.22 2.80 2.82
C ILE A 62 20.29 1.61 2.58
N ASN A 63 20.13 1.17 1.33
CA ASN A 63 19.31 0.00 1.01
C ASN A 63 19.92 -1.32 1.49
N LYS A 64 21.25 -1.45 1.51
CA LYS A 64 21.95 -2.60 2.12
C LYS A 64 21.76 -2.61 3.64
N ILE A 65 21.96 -1.46 4.30
CA ILE A 65 21.70 -1.31 5.75
C ILE A 65 20.25 -1.70 6.08
N CYS A 66 19.29 -1.17 5.34
CA CYS A 66 17.87 -1.49 5.51
C CYS A 66 17.60 -3.00 5.39
N PHE A 67 18.16 -3.66 4.37
CA PHE A 67 18.01 -5.10 4.16
C PHE A 67 18.55 -5.91 5.34
N LEU A 68 19.80 -5.68 5.71
CA LEU A 68 20.49 -6.39 6.79
C LEU A 68 19.83 -6.15 8.15
N SER A 69 19.43 -4.91 8.45
CA SER A 69 18.78 -4.56 9.72
C SER A 69 17.46 -5.31 9.93
N TYR A 70 16.67 -5.52 8.87
CA TYR A 70 15.43 -6.28 8.97
C TYR A 70 15.67 -7.77 9.17
N GLN A 71 16.72 -8.31 8.57
CA GLN A 71 17.13 -9.70 8.76
C GLN A 71 17.64 -9.94 10.18
N LEU A 72 18.49 -9.04 10.68
CA LEU A 72 18.95 -9.05 12.06
C LEU A 72 17.78 -9.02 13.04
N LEU A 73 16.83 -8.09 12.86
CA LEU A 73 15.70 -7.98 13.78
C LEU A 73 14.81 -9.23 13.75
N ASN A 74 14.54 -9.82 12.59
CA ASN A 74 13.76 -11.06 12.51
C ASN A 74 14.49 -12.24 13.17
N TYR A 75 15.80 -12.37 12.97
CA TYR A 75 16.61 -13.39 13.62
C TYR A 75 16.69 -13.18 15.14
N HIS A 76 16.99 -11.96 15.56
CA HIS A 76 17.09 -11.54 16.95
C HIS A 76 15.80 -11.83 17.73
N PHE A 77 14.64 -11.39 17.23
CA PHE A 77 13.36 -11.67 17.89
C PHE A 77 13.05 -13.17 17.94
N THR A 78 13.35 -13.91 16.86
CA THR A 78 13.16 -15.37 16.84
C THR A 78 14.02 -16.04 17.91
N ARG A 79 15.29 -15.64 18.03
CA ARG A 79 16.25 -16.15 19.02
C ARG A 79 15.80 -15.85 20.44
N LEU A 80 15.46 -14.60 20.74
CA LEU A 80 15.00 -14.21 22.08
C LEU A 80 13.73 -14.97 22.50
N ILE A 81 12.79 -15.22 21.58
CA ILE A 81 11.60 -16.05 21.88
C ILE A 81 12.00 -17.48 22.22
N GLN A 82 12.93 -18.09 21.50
CA GLN A 82 13.36 -19.47 21.74
C GLN A 82 14.19 -19.63 23.01
N GLU A 83 15.00 -18.62 23.34
CA GLU A 83 15.78 -18.56 24.58
C GLU A 83 14.95 -18.09 25.79
N ASN A 84 13.64 -17.86 25.63
CA ASN A 84 12.74 -17.30 26.65
C ASN A 84 13.25 -15.99 27.29
N LYS A 85 13.92 -15.14 26.49
CA LYS A 85 14.38 -13.82 26.90
C LYS A 85 13.32 -12.74 26.67
N THR A 86 13.46 -11.64 27.38
CA THR A 86 12.57 -10.47 27.25
C THR A 86 12.72 -9.83 25.87
N LEU A 87 11.60 -9.61 25.17
CA LEU A 87 11.61 -8.96 23.87
C LEU A 87 11.72 -7.43 24.00
N PRO A 88 12.60 -6.78 23.22
CA PRO A 88 12.73 -5.34 23.24
C PRO A 88 11.47 -4.67 22.66
N GLU A 89 11.20 -3.45 23.11
CA GLU A 89 10.12 -2.64 22.56
C GLU A 89 10.44 -2.18 21.13
N ILE A 90 9.44 -2.20 20.25
CA ILE A 90 9.59 -1.76 18.86
C ILE A 90 9.58 -0.23 18.81
N THR A 91 10.75 0.36 19.03
CA THR A 91 10.99 1.80 19.01
C THR A 91 11.87 2.20 17.84
N GLN A 92 11.96 3.50 17.54
CA GLN A 92 12.87 3.99 16.50
C GLN A 92 14.34 3.73 16.88
N ASN A 93 14.65 3.72 18.18
CA ASN A 93 15.99 3.42 18.68
C ASN A 93 16.38 1.96 18.42
N LEU A 94 15.44 1.01 18.54
CA LEU A 94 15.69 -0.39 18.17
C LEU A 94 16.17 -0.54 16.72
N PHE A 95 15.52 0.17 15.79
CA PHE A 95 15.94 0.18 14.38
C PHE A 95 17.29 0.89 14.17
N TYR A 96 17.57 1.95 14.93
CA TYR A 96 18.87 2.61 14.90
C TYR A 96 20.00 1.70 15.38
N GLN A 97 19.79 0.97 16.48
CA GLN A 97 20.72 -0.03 16.99
C GLN A 97 20.94 -1.12 15.95
N ALA A 98 19.87 -1.66 15.36
CA ALA A 98 19.98 -2.67 14.31
C ALA A 98 20.77 -2.18 13.09
N CYS A 99 20.49 -0.98 12.60
CA CYS A 99 21.23 -0.37 11.50
C CYS A 99 22.71 -0.17 11.86
N SER A 100 23.01 0.23 13.09
CA SER A 100 24.38 0.43 13.57
C SER A 100 25.14 -0.90 13.67
N THR A 101 24.51 -1.95 14.18
CA THR A 101 25.10 -3.30 14.30
C THR A 101 25.45 -3.91 12.95
N VAL A 102 24.64 -3.65 11.91
CA VAL A 102 24.87 -4.19 10.55
C VAL A 102 25.69 -3.28 9.64
N SER A 103 26.31 -2.23 10.17
CA SER A 103 27.14 -1.30 9.40
C SER A 103 28.41 -0.93 10.18
N VAL A 104 29.31 -0.18 9.56
CA VAL A 104 30.56 0.28 10.19
C VAL A 104 30.77 1.78 10.04
N MET A 105 31.44 2.41 11.00
CA MET A 105 32.10 3.70 10.79
C MET A 105 33.54 3.50 10.32
N ARG A 106 33.90 4.14 9.22
CA ARG A 106 35.24 4.10 8.63
C ARG A 106 36.11 5.27 9.07
N GLU A 107 35.50 6.42 9.37
CA GLU A 107 36.23 7.65 9.74
C GLU A 107 36.51 7.75 11.24
N ARG A 108 35.98 6.83 12.07
CA ARG A 108 36.21 6.80 13.52
C ARG A 108 36.12 5.39 14.09
N LYS A 109 36.83 5.15 15.20
CA LYS A 109 36.74 3.89 15.95
C LYS A 109 35.39 3.79 16.67
N GLU A 110 34.80 2.60 16.62
CA GLU A 110 33.57 2.29 17.35
C GLU A 110 33.84 1.31 18.47
N LYS A 111 33.30 1.58 19.65
CA LYS A 111 33.27 0.62 20.74
C LYS A 111 32.05 -0.28 20.52
N ILE A 112 32.31 -1.56 20.27
CA ILE A 112 31.26 -2.57 20.12
C ILE A 112 31.07 -3.24 21.48
N ASP A 113 29.86 -3.18 22.01
CA ASP A 113 29.48 -3.98 23.17
C ASP A 113 29.17 -5.41 22.71
N THR A 114 30.10 -6.33 22.97
CA THR A 114 29.94 -7.73 22.58
C THR A 114 28.95 -8.49 23.45
N THR A 115 28.51 -7.89 24.57
CA THR A 115 27.56 -8.48 25.51
C THR A 115 26.10 -8.11 25.20
N ASP A 116 25.89 -7.12 24.32
CA ASP A 116 24.56 -6.72 23.86
C ASP A 116 23.85 -7.86 23.10
N GLU A 117 22.59 -8.13 23.45
CA GLU A 117 21.80 -9.23 22.88
C GLU A 117 21.60 -9.11 21.36
N MET A 118 21.59 -7.88 20.82
CA MET A 118 21.49 -7.68 19.38
C MET A 118 22.81 -8.03 18.70
N TYR A 119 23.95 -7.62 19.28
CA TYR A 119 25.27 -8.03 18.79
C TYR A 119 25.47 -9.55 18.86
N ILE A 120 25.06 -10.20 19.96
CA ILE A 120 25.08 -11.68 20.07
C ILE A 120 24.28 -12.34 18.94
N SER A 121 23.16 -11.72 18.54
CA SER A 121 22.36 -12.26 17.43
C SER A 121 23.07 -12.11 16.09
N PHE A 122 23.73 -10.96 15.89
CA PHE A 122 24.50 -10.67 14.68
C PHE A 122 25.74 -11.55 14.56
N SER A 123 26.45 -11.80 15.67
CA SER A 123 27.68 -12.59 15.70
C SER A 123 27.48 -14.03 15.22
N GLN A 124 26.29 -14.60 15.41
CA GLN A 124 25.95 -15.97 15.00
C GLN A 124 25.95 -16.19 13.47
N TYR A 125 25.97 -15.13 12.67
CA TYR A 125 25.99 -15.26 11.21
C TYR A 125 26.87 -14.25 10.50
N LYS A 126 27.49 -13.30 11.21
CA LYS A 126 28.30 -12.21 10.61
C LYS A 126 29.43 -12.71 9.72
N GLU A 127 29.97 -13.90 9.98
CA GLU A 127 31.06 -14.50 9.21
C GLU A 127 30.66 -14.84 7.76
N ASN A 128 29.35 -15.00 7.50
CA ASN A 128 28.85 -15.21 6.15
C ASN A 128 28.74 -13.90 5.35
N LEU A 129 28.87 -12.74 6.01
CA LEU A 129 28.87 -11.44 5.35
C LEU A 129 30.29 -11.11 4.90
N GLY A 130 30.41 -10.60 3.67
CA GLY A 130 31.59 -9.84 3.26
C GLY A 130 31.58 -8.43 3.86
N ASP A 131 32.09 -7.46 3.11
CA ASP A 131 32.18 -6.08 3.58
C ASP A 131 30.83 -5.49 4.01
N LEU A 132 30.83 -4.96 5.23
CA LEU A 132 29.66 -4.27 5.78
C LEU A 132 29.45 -2.91 5.10
N PRO A 133 28.18 -2.48 4.92
CA PRO A 133 27.91 -1.12 4.51
C PRO A 133 28.45 -0.13 5.54
N PHE A 134 28.89 1.04 5.09
CA PHE A 134 29.40 2.09 5.99
C PHE A 134 28.26 3.04 6.40
N ARG A 135 28.44 3.86 7.44
CA ARG A 135 27.42 4.86 7.82
C ARG A 135 27.97 6.25 8.14
N ASP A 136 29.24 6.49 7.84
CA ASP A 136 29.87 7.80 8.03
C ASP A 136 29.07 8.88 7.32
N ARG A 137 28.76 9.96 8.06
CA ARG A 137 28.03 11.14 7.55
C ARG A 137 26.63 10.81 6.99
N MET A 138 25.99 9.74 7.47
CA MET A 138 24.62 9.33 7.06
C MET A 138 23.61 9.32 8.22
N GLY A 139 23.89 10.02 9.33
CA GLY A 139 23.08 9.95 10.54
C GLY A 139 21.60 10.33 10.34
N ASN A 140 21.33 11.44 9.66
CA ASN A 140 19.97 11.89 9.35
C ASN A 140 19.29 11.00 8.30
N LEU A 141 20.04 10.47 7.33
CA LEU A 141 19.54 9.50 6.35
C LEU A 141 19.07 8.20 7.02
N ILE A 142 19.88 7.66 7.93
CA ILE A 142 19.53 6.49 8.76
C ILE A 142 18.34 6.82 9.67
N ASN A 143 18.31 8.01 10.25
CA ASN A 143 17.19 8.43 11.08
C ASN A 143 15.85 8.44 10.31
N ASN A 144 15.86 8.94 9.07
CA ASN A 144 14.69 8.87 8.18
C ASN A 144 14.32 7.44 7.81
N LEU A 145 15.31 6.57 7.53
CA LEU A 145 15.09 5.14 7.32
C LEU A 145 14.38 4.52 8.55
N ASN A 146 14.89 4.74 9.76
CA ASN A 146 14.36 4.15 10.99
C ASN A 146 12.90 4.58 11.25
N ARG A 147 12.55 5.84 10.94
CA ARG A 147 11.16 6.34 10.98
C ARG A 147 10.23 5.60 10.01
N GLN A 148 10.75 5.23 8.84
CA GLN A 148 10.00 4.39 7.91
C GLN A 148 9.89 2.96 8.43
N GLN A 149 10.96 2.38 8.98
CA GLN A 149 10.95 1.01 9.48
C GLN A 149 9.99 0.80 10.64
N ILE A 150 9.94 1.71 11.62
CA ILE A 150 8.94 1.66 12.71
C ILE A 150 7.51 1.75 12.17
N THR A 151 7.27 2.63 11.20
CA THR A 151 5.94 2.76 10.56
C THR A 151 5.57 1.46 9.84
N MET A 152 6.50 0.86 9.10
CA MET A 152 6.28 -0.41 8.42
C MET A 152 6.06 -1.57 9.39
N ALA A 153 6.77 -1.61 10.51
CA ALA A 153 6.59 -2.64 11.54
C ALA A 153 5.21 -2.56 12.20
N ASN A 154 4.80 -1.36 12.60
CA ASN A 154 3.48 -1.13 13.17
C ASN A 154 2.36 -1.51 12.19
N ASN A 155 2.49 -1.12 10.92
CA ASN A 155 1.52 -1.49 9.87
C ASN A 155 1.54 -2.99 9.59
N HIS A 156 2.71 -3.64 9.59
CA HIS A 156 2.83 -5.08 9.37
C HIS A 156 2.12 -5.86 10.47
N LEU A 157 2.25 -5.45 11.73
CA LEU A 157 1.57 -6.08 12.86
C LEU A 157 0.06 -5.83 12.82
N ALA A 158 -0.36 -4.56 12.71
CA ALA A 158 -1.79 -4.21 12.79
C ALA A 158 -2.59 -4.73 11.58
N LEU A 159 -2.18 -4.41 10.35
CA LEU A 159 -2.99 -4.65 9.16
C LEU A 159 -3.13 -6.13 8.81
N ASN A 160 -2.20 -6.98 9.27
CA ASN A 160 -2.21 -8.40 8.97
C ASN A 160 -2.74 -9.27 10.12
N PHE A 161 -2.88 -8.74 11.34
CA PHE A 161 -3.19 -9.55 12.53
C PHE A 161 -4.51 -10.29 12.36
N TYR A 162 -5.58 -9.58 12.03
CA TYR A 162 -6.92 -10.17 11.90
C TYR A 162 -6.95 -11.37 10.93
N LYS A 163 -6.39 -11.20 9.73
CA LYS A 163 -6.37 -12.26 8.71
C LYS A 163 -5.53 -13.46 9.13
N ARG A 164 -4.36 -13.21 9.73
CA ARG A 164 -3.47 -14.28 10.23
C ARG A 164 -4.10 -15.02 11.40
N PHE A 165 -4.71 -14.29 12.34
CA PHE A 165 -5.38 -14.84 13.49
C PHE A 165 -6.65 -15.63 13.12
N HIS A 166 -7.47 -15.12 12.19
CA HIS A 166 -8.57 -15.89 11.62
C HIS A 166 -8.10 -17.24 11.07
N LYS A 167 -7.05 -17.23 10.22
CA LYS A 167 -6.53 -18.47 9.63
C LYS A 167 -5.87 -19.37 10.67
N TYR A 168 -5.27 -18.80 11.72
CA TYR A 168 -4.75 -19.55 12.85
C TYR A 168 -5.85 -20.31 13.59
N LEU A 169 -6.99 -19.68 13.86
CA LEU A 169 -8.13 -20.34 14.50
C LEU A 169 -8.64 -21.50 13.64
N GLU A 170 -8.80 -21.26 12.32
CA GLU A 170 -9.20 -22.29 11.34
C GLU A 170 -8.29 -23.53 11.41
N LEU A 171 -6.97 -23.32 11.39
CA LEU A 171 -5.98 -24.41 11.42
C LEU A 171 -5.94 -25.12 12.78
N LYS A 172 -5.90 -24.36 13.87
CA LYS A 172 -5.72 -24.90 15.22
C LYS A 172 -6.92 -25.70 15.70
N THR A 173 -8.13 -25.36 15.28
CA THR A 173 -9.36 -26.06 15.70
C THR A 173 -9.91 -27.01 14.64
N GLY A 174 -9.41 -26.96 13.40
CA GLY A 174 -9.98 -27.71 12.27
C GLY A 174 -11.37 -27.22 11.83
N GLU A 175 -11.82 -26.07 12.32
CA GLU A 175 -13.14 -25.53 11.98
C GLU A 175 -13.09 -24.86 10.61
N ASN A 176 -13.99 -25.25 9.71
CA ASN A 176 -14.05 -24.75 8.33
C ASN A 176 -15.24 -23.82 8.07
N ARG A 177 -16.21 -23.75 8.99
CA ARG A 177 -17.39 -22.89 8.89
C ARG A 177 -17.03 -21.45 9.24
N LYS A 178 -16.94 -20.61 8.21
CA LYS A 178 -16.61 -19.18 8.37
C LYS A 178 -17.50 -18.45 9.37
N ALA A 179 -18.81 -18.73 9.40
CA ALA A 179 -19.74 -18.10 10.33
C ALA A 179 -19.37 -18.35 11.81
N VAL A 180 -18.89 -19.55 12.12
CA VAL A 180 -18.45 -19.91 13.49
C VAL A 180 -17.19 -19.15 13.87
N ILE A 181 -16.18 -19.12 12.98
CA ILE A 181 -14.92 -18.41 13.22
C ILE A 181 -15.17 -16.90 13.36
N TYR A 182 -16.04 -16.32 12.53
CA TYR A 182 -16.41 -14.90 12.67
C TYR A 182 -17.10 -14.61 14.00
N LYS A 183 -17.97 -15.52 14.48
CA LYS A 183 -18.58 -15.40 15.81
C LYS A 183 -17.51 -15.44 16.91
N TRP A 184 -16.58 -16.40 16.85
CA TRP A 184 -15.47 -16.45 17.81
C TRP A 184 -14.62 -15.19 17.78
N LEU A 185 -14.28 -14.68 16.59
CA LEU A 185 -13.51 -13.44 16.46
C LEU A 185 -14.28 -12.25 17.06
N LYS A 186 -15.59 -12.13 16.79
CA LYS A 186 -16.44 -11.10 17.39
C LYS A 186 -16.38 -11.15 18.92
N ASP A 187 -16.51 -12.34 19.50
CA ASP A 187 -16.50 -12.54 20.95
C ASP A 187 -15.10 -12.35 21.57
N ILE A 188 -14.03 -12.70 20.85
CA ILE A 188 -12.63 -12.46 21.27
C ILE A 188 -12.29 -10.97 21.24
N TYR A 189 -12.80 -10.23 20.24
CA TYR A 189 -12.54 -8.81 20.07
C TYR A 189 -13.47 -7.92 20.91
N ALA A 190 -14.53 -8.47 21.51
CA ALA A 190 -15.44 -7.73 22.37
C ALA A 190 -14.72 -7.15 23.60
N VAL A 191 -15.11 -5.94 24.02
CA VAL A 191 -14.57 -5.31 25.23
C VAL A 191 -14.84 -6.20 26.44
N GLU A 192 -16.09 -6.62 26.59
CA GLU A 192 -16.53 -7.60 27.60
C GLU A 192 -17.07 -8.85 26.92
N TYR A 193 -16.78 -10.02 27.50
CA TYR A 193 -17.34 -11.30 27.05
C TYR A 193 -18.13 -11.93 28.20
N LYS A 194 -19.46 -11.89 28.09
CA LYS A 194 -20.40 -12.45 29.10
C LYS A 194 -20.74 -13.93 28.85
N GLY A 195 -20.20 -14.53 27.78
CA GLY A 195 -20.44 -15.93 27.45
C GLY A 195 -19.58 -16.89 28.27
N LYS A 196 -19.98 -18.17 28.30
CA LYS A 196 -19.28 -19.24 29.04
C LYS A 196 -18.40 -20.13 28.14
N ASN A 197 -18.15 -19.74 26.89
CA ASN A 197 -17.37 -20.58 25.97
C ASN A 197 -15.90 -20.63 26.42
N PHE A 198 -15.46 -21.80 26.89
CA PHE A 198 -14.12 -22.03 27.41
C PHE A 198 -13.01 -21.73 26.39
N PHE A 199 -13.25 -22.04 25.10
CA PHE A 199 -12.28 -21.74 24.05
C PHE A 199 -12.06 -20.24 23.88
N ILE A 200 -13.13 -19.44 23.87
CA ILE A 200 -13.04 -17.98 23.78
C ILE A 200 -12.29 -17.41 24.99
N LEU A 201 -12.63 -17.86 26.20
CA LEU A 201 -11.94 -17.43 27.43
C LEU A 201 -10.44 -17.75 27.38
N LYS A 202 -10.08 -18.98 26.96
CA LYS A 202 -8.67 -19.39 26.79
C LYS A 202 -7.95 -18.54 25.73
N MET A 203 -8.59 -18.21 24.61
CA MET A 203 -7.99 -17.34 23.59
C MET A 203 -7.80 -15.91 24.10
N ARG A 204 -8.76 -15.35 24.83
CA ARG A 204 -8.65 -14.01 25.43
C ARG A 204 -7.53 -13.96 26.47
N GLN A 205 -7.42 -14.99 27.32
CA GLN A 205 -6.34 -15.11 28.29
C GLN A 205 -4.97 -15.21 27.63
N TRP A 206 -4.84 -16.03 26.57
CA TRP A 206 -3.60 -16.17 25.82
C TRP A 206 -3.20 -14.87 25.09
N LEU A 207 -4.17 -14.18 24.50
CA LEU A 207 -3.93 -12.90 23.83
C LEU A 207 -3.59 -11.77 24.81
N LYS A 208 -4.05 -11.84 26.07
CA LYS A 208 -3.87 -10.85 27.15
C LYS A 208 -4.49 -9.47 26.88
N TYR A 209 -4.38 -8.96 25.66
CA TYR A 209 -4.92 -7.69 25.20
C TYR A 209 -5.86 -7.92 24.02
N ILE A 210 -6.93 -7.13 23.97
CA ILE A 210 -7.83 -7.14 22.81
C ILE A 210 -7.02 -6.65 21.60
N PRO A 211 -6.97 -7.41 20.49
CA PRO A 211 -6.12 -7.12 19.33
C PRO A 211 -6.66 -5.98 18.44
N THR A 212 -6.92 -4.81 19.03
CA THR A 212 -7.19 -3.57 18.29
C THR A 212 -5.89 -3.01 17.71
N GLU A 213 -5.97 -2.17 16.67
CA GLU A 213 -4.78 -1.54 16.09
C GLU A 213 -3.98 -0.73 17.13
N GLU A 214 -4.67 -0.04 18.05
CA GLU A 214 -4.05 0.70 19.14
C GLU A 214 -3.29 -0.23 20.10
N ASN A 215 -3.93 -1.31 20.57
CA ASN A 215 -3.30 -2.26 21.48
C ASN A 215 -2.16 -3.02 20.82
N ILE A 216 -2.28 -3.37 19.53
CA ILE A 216 -1.21 -4.01 18.77
C ILE A 216 0.02 -3.10 18.68
N LYS A 217 -0.18 -1.80 18.47
CA LYS A 217 0.92 -0.82 18.45
C LYS A 217 1.51 -0.61 19.85
N LYS A 218 0.67 -0.50 20.87
CA LYS A 218 1.08 -0.26 22.26
C LYS A 218 1.85 -1.44 22.87
N TYR A 219 1.41 -2.66 22.62
CA TYR A 219 1.99 -3.90 23.17
C TYR A 219 2.66 -4.73 22.07
N SER A 220 3.41 -4.06 21.19
CA SER A 220 3.92 -4.63 19.95
C SER A 220 4.85 -5.83 20.14
N ASN A 221 5.70 -5.81 21.17
CA ASN A 221 6.56 -6.93 21.56
C ASN A 221 5.75 -8.20 21.92
N HIS A 222 4.66 -8.06 22.68
CA HIS A 222 3.75 -9.18 22.99
C HIS A 222 3.10 -9.74 21.73
N PHE A 223 2.62 -8.86 20.83
CA PHE A 223 2.02 -9.30 19.58
C PHE A 223 3.01 -9.97 18.61
N VAL A 224 4.31 -9.67 18.71
CA VAL A 224 5.35 -10.44 18.00
C VAL A 224 5.44 -11.87 18.52
N SER A 225 5.36 -12.10 19.84
CA SER A 225 5.28 -13.45 20.41
C SER A 225 4.05 -14.22 19.95
N VAL A 226 2.90 -13.54 19.84
CA VAL A 226 1.68 -14.12 19.27
C VAL A 226 1.88 -14.47 17.79
N TYR A 227 2.49 -13.58 17.01
CA TYR A 227 2.86 -13.83 15.61
C TYR A 227 3.76 -15.04 15.45
N TYR A 228 4.73 -15.22 16.34
CA TYR A 228 5.59 -16.40 16.36
C TYR A 228 4.78 -17.69 16.51
N LYS A 229 3.86 -17.75 17.47
CA LYS A 229 2.97 -18.93 17.64
C LYS A 229 2.05 -19.16 16.45
N ILE A 230 1.55 -18.09 15.82
CA ILE A 230 0.77 -18.21 14.58
C ILE A 230 1.64 -18.77 13.45
N LEU A 231 2.88 -18.31 13.32
CA LEU A 231 3.81 -18.77 12.30
C LEU A 231 4.18 -20.25 12.50
N GLN A 232 4.44 -20.69 13.74
CA GLN A 232 4.68 -22.11 14.07
C GLN A 232 3.52 -22.99 13.59
N GLU A 233 2.27 -22.54 13.76
CA GLU A 233 1.12 -23.28 13.29
C GLU A 233 1.04 -23.34 11.76
N PHE A 234 1.34 -22.22 11.09
CA PHE A 234 1.31 -22.16 9.62
C PHE A 234 2.38 -23.05 8.99
N GLU A 235 3.54 -23.20 9.63
CA GLU A 235 4.63 -24.06 9.15
C GLU A 235 4.26 -25.54 9.11
N LYS A 236 3.29 -25.99 9.90
CA LYS A 236 2.76 -27.37 9.85
C LYS A 236 1.99 -27.67 8.56
N TYR A 237 1.54 -26.65 7.83
CA TYR A 237 0.68 -26.79 6.65
C TYR A 237 1.27 -26.11 5.39
N PRO A 238 2.48 -26.49 4.95
CA PRO A 238 3.22 -25.77 3.90
C PRO A 238 2.54 -25.81 2.52
N TYR A 239 1.78 -26.86 2.23
CA TYR A 239 1.11 -27.07 0.93
C TYR A 239 -0.38 -26.70 0.97
N MET A 240 -0.91 -26.28 2.13
CA MET A 240 -2.32 -25.98 2.25
C MET A 240 -2.65 -24.64 1.58
N LYS A 241 -3.62 -24.68 0.67
CA LYS A 241 -4.07 -23.50 -0.06
C LYS A 241 -4.57 -22.43 0.92
N GLY A 242 -3.98 -21.24 0.82
CA GLY A 242 -4.34 -20.09 1.65
C GLY A 242 -3.54 -19.96 2.95
N VAL A 243 -2.70 -20.94 3.26
CA VAL A 243 -1.67 -20.83 4.31
C VAL A 243 -0.38 -20.32 3.67
N ARG A 244 0.21 -19.26 4.23
CA ARG A 244 1.48 -18.70 3.77
C ARG A 244 2.29 -18.26 4.96
N THR A 245 3.50 -18.80 5.10
CA THR A 245 4.46 -18.36 6.11
C THR A 245 4.83 -16.89 5.90
N PHE A 246 5.28 -16.25 6.97
CA PHE A 246 5.59 -14.82 7.03
C PHE A 246 6.78 -14.57 7.97
N ASN A 247 7.29 -13.33 7.96
CA ASN A 247 8.33 -12.87 8.89
C ASN A 247 7.68 -12.18 10.09
N LEU A 248 8.27 -12.30 11.28
CA LEU A 248 7.76 -11.66 12.51
C LEU A 248 7.66 -10.15 12.36
N LEU A 249 8.73 -9.55 11.84
CA LEU A 249 8.83 -8.14 11.47
C LEU A 249 8.89 -8.00 9.94
N PRO A 250 8.58 -6.81 9.39
CA PRO A 250 8.67 -6.60 7.95
C PRO A 250 10.11 -6.83 7.44
N THR A 251 10.22 -7.03 6.13
CA THR A 251 11.50 -7.14 5.43
C THR A 251 11.51 -6.21 4.24
N LYS A 252 12.72 -5.84 3.77
CA LYS A 252 12.84 -5.09 2.52
C LYS A 252 12.25 -5.90 1.36
N ASN A 253 11.35 -5.28 0.60
CA ASN A 253 10.69 -5.90 -0.54
C ASN A 253 11.69 -6.00 -1.71
N SER A 254 12.29 -7.18 -1.91
CA SER A 254 13.28 -7.49 -2.95
C SER A 254 14.62 -6.75 -2.84
N PHE A 255 15.56 -7.11 -3.72
CA PHE A 255 16.85 -6.45 -3.87
C PHE A 255 16.80 -5.17 -4.72
N THR A 256 15.65 -4.85 -5.35
CA THR A 256 15.45 -3.56 -6.03
C THR A 256 15.55 -2.41 -5.03
N LEU A 257 16.28 -1.35 -5.35
CA LEU A 257 16.47 -0.22 -4.44
C LEU A 257 15.14 0.51 -4.19
N SER A 258 14.85 0.73 -2.91
CA SER A 258 13.73 1.54 -2.44
C SER A 258 14.13 3.01 -2.38
N SER A 259 13.15 3.89 -2.48
CA SER A 259 13.38 5.33 -2.37
C SER A 259 13.78 5.72 -0.95
N ILE A 260 14.83 6.54 -0.82
CA ILE A 260 15.21 7.22 0.42
C ILE A 260 14.62 8.63 0.42
N GLU A 261 14.36 9.18 1.61
CA GLU A 261 13.97 10.59 1.79
C GLU A 261 15.20 11.45 2.04
N ILE A 262 15.43 12.44 1.18
CA ILE A 262 16.42 13.49 1.38
C ILE A 262 15.64 14.73 1.83
N CYS A 263 15.62 14.99 3.13
CA CYS A 263 15.12 16.24 3.71
C CYS A 263 16.27 17.23 3.94
N SER A 264 15.99 18.44 4.42
CA SER A 264 17.06 19.44 4.66
C SER A 264 18.13 18.95 5.65
N SER A 265 17.77 18.16 6.66
CA SER A 265 18.77 17.53 7.56
C SER A 265 19.61 16.47 6.85
N CYS A 266 19.03 15.70 5.92
CA CYS A 266 19.80 14.77 5.09
C CYS A 266 20.65 15.49 4.04
N LEU A 267 20.27 16.69 3.62
CA LEU A 267 21.09 17.48 2.71
C LEU A 267 22.40 17.89 3.39
N LYS A 268 22.37 18.21 4.69
CA LYS A 268 23.57 18.42 5.51
C LYS A 268 24.52 17.21 5.47
N ASP A 269 23.96 16.01 5.70
CA ASP A 269 24.69 14.73 5.60
C ASP A 269 25.33 14.56 4.22
N ILE A 270 24.56 14.79 3.16
CA ILE A 270 25.04 14.66 1.77
C ILE A 270 26.16 15.64 1.47
N ILE A 271 26.01 16.92 1.83
CA ILE A 271 27.06 17.94 1.63
C ILE A 271 28.33 17.52 2.37
N SER A 272 28.19 17.10 3.63
CA SER A 272 29.33 16.64 4.43
C SER A 272 29.97 15.38 3.83
N TYR A 273 29.17 14.46 3.28
CA TYR A 273 29.66 13.24 2.61
C TYR A 273 30.57 13.55 1.43
N PHE A 274 30.18 14.51 0.59
CA PHE A 274 30.94 14.91 -0.60
C PHE A 274 32.13 15.81 -0.29
N THR A 275 31.94 16.80 0.59
CA THR A 275 33.00 17.78 0.89
C THR A 275 34.03 17.27 1.88
N LYS A 276 33.71 16.23 2.66
CA LYS A 276 34.47 15.78 3.83
C LYS A 276 34.65 16.84 4.91
N GLN A 277 33.98 17.98 4.80
CA GLN A 277 34.00 19.10 5.74
C GLN A 277 32.75 19.11 6.64
N PRO A 278 32.80 19.81 7.79
CA PRO A 278 31.60 20.12 8.54
C PRO A 278 30.63 20.97 7.70
N VAL A 279 29.35 20.87 8.02
CA VAL A 279 28.29 21.61 7.32
C VAL A 279 28.47 23.12 7.59
N PRO A 280 28.30 23.99 6.57
CA PRO A 280 28.37 25.43 6.76
C PRO A 280 27.42 25.93 7.87
N LYS A 281 27.89 26.88 8.69
CA LYS A 281 27.14 27.41 9.84
C LYS A 281 25.85 28.10 9.43
N ASP A 282 25.86 28.72 8.26
CA ASP A 282 24.75 29.45 7.64
C ASP A 282 23.74 28.54 6.92
N PHE A 283 23.94 27.22 6.90
CA PHE A 283 23.08 26.30 6.15
C PHE A 283 21.59 26.46 6.50
N ASP A 284 21.23 26.63 7.77
CA ASP A 284 19.82 26.68 8.16
C ASP A 284 19.11 27.97 7.67
N GLU A 285 19.87 29.05 7.53
CA GLU A 285 19.45 30.34 6.96
C GLU A 285 19.36 30.26 5.43
N ASN A 286 20.35 29.60 4.80
CA ASN A 286 20.52 29.53 3.35
C ASN A 286 20.07 28.21 2.71
N LYS A 287 19.36 27.33 3.43
CA LYS A 287 19.00 25.97 2.95
C LYS A 287 18.36 25.93 1.57
N LEU A 288 17.54 26.93 1.22
CA LEU A 288 16.90 27.00 -0.11
C LEU A 288 17.93 27.18 -1.23
N VAL A 289 18.96 27.99 -1.01
CA VAL A 289 20.04 28.22 -1.96
C VAL A 289 20.72 26.89 -2.29
N TYR A 290 21.14 26.14 -1.27
CA TYR A 290 21.72 24.80 -1.46
C TYR A 290 20.78 23.85 -2.22
N TRP A 291 19.47 23.90 -1.96
CA TRP A 291 18.51 23.07 -2.68
C TRP A 291 18.47 23.40 -4.18
N TYR A 292 18.40 24.69 -4.53
CA TYR A 292 18.32 25.13 -5.93
C TYR A 292 19.66 25.00 -6.68
N GLU A 293 20.79 25.16 -5.99
CA GLU A 293 22.10 24.93 -6.59
C GLU A 293 22.34 23.45 -6.92
N LEU A 294 21.96 22.55 -6.00
CA LEU A 294 22.22 21.11 -6.14
C LEU A 294 21.15 20.38 -6.97
N PHE A 295 19.92 20.90 -7.00
CA PHE A 295 18.79 20.26 -7.68
C PHE A 295 17.97 21.28 -8.48
N LYS A 296 17.65 20.95 -9.73
CA LYS A 296 16.77 21.73 -10.63
C LYS A 296 15.30 21.62 -10.21
N ILE A 297 14.99 22.18 -9.05
CA ILE A 297 13.68 22.13 -8.41
C ILE A 297 12.75 23.19 -8.98
N GLU A 298 13.28 24.37 -9.35
CA GLU A 298 12.48 25.52 -9.77
C GLU A 298 11.54 25.19 -10.93
N LYS A 299 11.95 24.29 -11.83
CA LYS A 299 11.16 23.88 -12.99
C LYS A 299 9.88 23.10 -12.65
N TYR A 300 9.73 22.64 -11.41
CA TYR A 300 8.55 21.92 -10.95
C TYR A 300 7.66 22.76 -10.05
N GLU A 301 8.10 23.97 -9.70
CA GLU A 301 7.33 24.92 -8.92
C GLU A 301 6.36 25.71 -9.81
N THR A 302 5.28 26.20 -9.20
CA THR A 302 4.38 27.17 -9.81
C THR A 302 4.17 28.33 -8.82
N LYS A 303 3.34 29.31 -9.19
CA LYS A 303 2.99 30.43 -8.29
C LYS A 303 2.39 29.90 -6.96
N GLU A 304 1.47 28.95 -7.05
CA GLU A 304 0.74 28.38 -5.89
C GLU A 304 1.36 27.10 -5.33
N ARG A 305 2.39 26.56 -5.99
CA ARG A 305 2.98 25.27 -5.63
C ARG A 305 4.49 25.41 -5.46
N LYS A 306 4.94 25.40 -4.21
CA LYS A 306 6.33 25.67 -3.85
C LYS A 306 7.02 24.48 -3.21
N PHE A 307 8.34 24.46 -3.23
CA PHE A 307 9.15 23.38 -2.70
C PHE A 307 8.96 23.19 -1.20
N ALA A 308 8.86 21.94 -0.77
CA ALA A 308 8.60 21.55 0.62
C ALA A 308 9.77 20.79 1.26
N TYR A 309 11.00 21.16 0.92
CA TYR A 309 12.23 20.75 1.60
C TYR A 309 12.46 19.24 1.67
N ALA A 310 11.92 18.49 0.72
CA ALA A 310 12.21 17.07 0.60
C ALA A 310 12.10 16.58 -0.84
N ILE A 311 13.06 15.74 -1.19
CA ILE A 311 13.00 14.88 -2.37
C ILE A 311 13.07 13.42 -1.93
N PHE A 312 12.44 12.53 -2.69
CA PHE A 312 12.59 11.10 -2.51
C PHE A 312 13.24 10.53 -3.76
N THR A 313 14.21 9.63 -3.60
CA THR A 313 14.85 9.02 -4.75
C THR A 313 15.27 7.58 -4.49
N ASP A 314 15.07 6.72 -5.48
CA ASP A 314 15.68 5.39 -5.55
C ASP A 314 16.96 5.39 -6.38
N GLY A 315 17.51 6.56 -6.71
CA GLY A 315 18.67 6.77 -7.59
C GLY A 315 18.32 6.85 -9.08
N LYS A 316 17.17 6.34 -9.54
CA LYS A 316 16.73 6.52 -10.95
C LYS A 316 15.50 7.40 -11.10
N VAL A 317 14.66 7.42 -10.10
CA VAL A 317 13.44 8.21 -10.06
C VAL A 317 13.59 9.25 -8.97
N GLY A 318 13.25 10.49 -9.31
CA GLY A 318 13.10 11.57 -8.35
C GLY A 318 11.64 11.84 -8.05
N VAL A 319 11.34 12.17 -6.81
CA VAL A 319 10.03 12.67 -6.38
C VAL A 319 10.25 13.93 -5.59
N VAL A 320 9.77 15.07 -6.07
CA VAL A 320 9.85 16.35 -5.36
C VAL A 320 8.58 16.56 -4.58
N ARG A 321 8.70 16.80 -3.26
CA ARG A 321 7.58 17.20 -2.41
C ARG A 321 7.37 18.69 -2.53
N LEU A 322 6.16 19.07 -2.93
CA LEU A 322 5.74 20.46 -3.06
C LEU A 322 4.55 20.72 -2.13
N ARG A 323 4.46 21.94 -1.61
CA ARG A 323 3.36 22.46 -0.80
C ARG A 323 2.49 23.35 -1.69
N LYS A 324 1.17 23.22 -1.55
CA LYS A 324 0.19 24.09 -2.19
C LYS A 324 -0.95 24.42 -1.22
N PRO A 325 -1.72 25.50 -1.43
CA PRO A 325 -2.97 25.73 -0.70
C PRO A 325 -3.86 24.50 -0.76
N LYS A 326 -4.58 24.22 0.33
CA LYS A 326 -5.60 23.17 0.34
C LYS A 326 -6.60 23.48 -0.75
N PHE A 327 -6.84 22.49 -1.60
CA PHE A 327 -7.93 22.60 -2.55
C PHE A 327 -9.24 22.41 -1.79
N GLU A 328 -10.00 23.48 -1.63
CA GLU A 328 -11.42 23.34 -1.30
C GLU A 328 -12.10 22.74 -2.53
N ALA A 329 -12.61 21.53 -2.40
CA ALA A 329 -13.42 20.95 -3.45
C ALA A 329 -14.54 21.95 -3.75
N PRO A 330 -14.71 22.40 -5.02
CA PRO A 330 -15.86 23.20 -5.39
C PRO A 330 -17.08 22.50 -4.81
N LYS A 331 -17.91 23.23 -4.04
CA LYS A 331 -19.23 22.75 -3.66
C LYS A 331 -19.86 22.21 -4.94
N ALA A 332 -20.50 21.03 -4.87
CA ALA A 332 -21.09 20.41 -6.06
C ALA A 332 -21.80 21.50 -6.85
N LYS A 333 -21.26 21.87 -8.03
CA LYS A 333 -21.89 22.88 -8.87
C LYS A 333 -23.33 22.44 -9.00
N ASP A 334 -24.27 23.38 -8.94
CA ASP A 334 -25.64 23.02 -9.26
C ASP A 334 -25.69 22.64 -10.74
N ILE A 335 -25.45 21.36 -11.02
CA ILE A 335 -25.37 20.79 -12.37
C ILE A 335 -26.68 20.98 -13.12
N LYS A 336 -27.76 21.34 -12.42
CA LYS A 336 -29.05 21.71 -13.00
C LYS A 336 -28.93 22.97 -13.86
N ASN A 337 -28.18 23.97 -13.40
CA ASN A 337 -28.13 25.31 -14.01
C ASN A 337 -27.07 25.46 -15.11
N VAL A 338 -26.19 24.46 -15.27
CA VAL A 338 -25.16 24.46 -16.32
C VAL A 338 -25.70 23.79 -17.58
N ASN A 339 -25.64 24.46 -18.72
CA ASN A 339 -25.99 23.83 -20.00
C ASN A 339 -24.82 22.95 -20.50
N TYR A 340 -24.99 21.64 -20.46
CA TYR A 340 -24.01 20.66 -20.92
C TYR A 340 -24.35 20.17 -22.33
N GLU A 341 -23.33 20.08 -23.19
CA GLU A 341 -23.42 19.61 -24.57
C GLU A 341 -23.42 18.08 -24.67
N GLN A 342 -22.86 17.41 -23.65
CA GLN A 342 -22.75 15.97 -23.58
C GLN A 342 -22.95 15.47 -22.15
N LEU A 343 -23.67 14.35 -22.04
CA LEU A 343 -23.82 13.58 -20.81
C LEU A 343 -23.25 12.17 -21.04
N VAL A 344 -22.50 11.66 -20.07
CA VAL A 344 -21.89 10.32 -20.13
C VAL A 344 -22.14 9.57 -18.82
N GLY A 345 -22.59 8.32 -18.92
CA GLY A 345 -22.61 7.40 -17.78
C GLY A 345 -21.41 6.46 -17.85
N ILE A 346 -20.66 6.34 -16.77
CA ILE A 346 -19.49 5.45 -16.66
C ILE A 346 -19.76 4.37 -15.61
N ASP A 347 -19.64 3.12 -16.02
CA ASP A 347 -19.61 1.93 -15.18
C ASP A 347 -18.15 1.50 -14.95
N PRO A 348 -17.54 1.83 -13.80
CA PRO A 348 -16.21 1.34 -13.44
C PRO A 348 -16.22 -0.13 -13.02
N GLY A 349 -15.27 -0.92 -13.51
CA GLY A 349 -15.25 -2.36 -13.26
C GLY A 349 -13.87 -2.96 -12.96
N VAL A 350 -13.87 -4.28 -12.77
CA VAL A 350 -12.63 -5.05 -12.53
C VAL A 350 -12.11 -5.72 -13.81
N ARG A 351 -13.01 -6.29 -14.62
CA ARG A 351 -12.67 -6.91 -15.90
C ARG A 351 -12.37 -5.82 -16.94
N SER A 352 -13.27 -4.85 -17.03
CA SER A 352 -13.08 -3.62 -17.77
C SER A 352 -12.85 -2.48 -16.79
N LEU A 353 -11.82 -1.67 -17.04
CA LEU A 353 -11.48 -0.51 -16.23
C LEU A 353 -12.67 0.47 -16.17
N GLN A 354 -13.32 0.63 -17.32
CA GLN A 354 -14.49 1.47 -17.50
C GLN A 354 -15.28 0.99 -18.72
N THR A 355 -16.59 1.10 -18.63
CA THR A 355 -17.51 1.09 -19.76
C THR A 355 -18.31 2.39 -19.71
N SER A 356 -18.30 3.15 -20.80
CA SER A 356 -18.97 4.45 -20.87
C SER A 356 -19.94 4.52 -22.03
N CYS A 357 -21.05 5.23 -21.83
CA CYS A 357 -22.09 5.46 -22.82
C CYS A 357 -22.47 6.93 -22.80
N ASN A 358 -22.51 7.57 -23.98
CA ASN A 358 -22.97 8.94 -24.12
C ASN A 358 -24.47 9.02 -24.50
N GLY A 359 -25.01 10.24 -24.56
CA GLY A 359 -26.40 10.51 -24.94
C GLY A 359 -26.79 10.08 -26.36
N GLU A 360 -25.82 9.96 -27.26
CA GLU A 360 -25.99 9.54 -28.67
C GLU A 360 -25.90 8.02 -28.84
N GLY A 361 -25.68 7.26 -27.75
CA GLY A 361 -25.57 5.80 -27.78
C GLY A 361 -24.17 5.27 -28.12
N ARG A 362 -23.16 6.14 -28.27
CA ARG A 362 -21.76 5.72 -28.44
C ARG A 362 -21.27 5.08 -27.15
N VAL A 363 -20.73 3.87 -27.28
CA VAL A 363 -20.15 3.10 -26.18
C VAL A 363 -18.62 3.05 -26.33
N ILE A 364 -17.90 3.31 -25.25
CA ILE A 364 -16.44 3.16 -25.18
C ILE A 364 -16.11 2.26 -24.00
N GLU A 365 -15.52 1.10 -24.28
CA GLU A 365 -15.01 0.18 -23.28
C GLU A 365 -13.47 0.24 -23.22
N THR A 366 -12.90 0.20 -22.02
CA THR A 366 -11.48 -0.04 -21.83
C THR A 366 -11.26 -1.23 -20.93
N THR A 367 -10.79 -2.34 -21.50
CA THR A 367 -10.53 -3.56 -20.72
C THR A 367 -9.30 -3.42 -19.81
N THR A 368 -9.30 -4.02 -18.62
CA THR A 368 -8.13 -4.04 -17.73
C THR A 368 -6.88 -4.65 -18.39
N PRO A 369 -6.97 -5.76 -19.17
CA PRO A 369 -5.84 -6.29 -19.92
C PRO A 369 -5.27 -5.35 -20.98
N SER A 370 -6.13 -4.57 -21.66
CA SER A 370 -5.72 -3.56 -22.64
C SER A 370 -4.99 -2.40 -21.96
N TYR A 371 -5.61 -1.82 -20.92
CA TYR A 371 -5.00 -0.78 -20.10
C TYR A 371 -3.60 -1.19 -19.61
N ARG A 372 -3.45 -2.41 -19.06
CA ARG A 372 -2.14 -2.90 -18.58
C ARG A 372 -1.12 -3.13 -19.69
N HIS A 373 -1.56 -3.42 -20.90
CA HIS A 373 -0.70 -3.55 -22.06
C HIS A 373 -0.15 -2.17 -22.47
N ASP A 374 -1.03 -1.19 -22.59
CA ASP A 374 -0.70 0.17 -23.04
C ASP A 374 0.15 0.92 -22.02
N CYS A 375 -0.11 0.68 -20.74
CA CYS A 375 0.73 1.12 -19.62
C CYS A 375 2.10 0.42 -19.58
N LYS A 376 2.41 -0.50 -20.50
CA LYS A 376 3.64 -1.31 -20.53
C LYS A 376 3.90 -2.13 -19.24
N MET A 377 2.87 -2.42 -18.45
CA MET A 377 3.01 -3.26 -17.25
C MET A 377 3.30 -4.71 -17.63
N LYS A 378 2.62 -5.24 -18.66
CA LYS A 378 2.89 -6.59 -19.20
C LYS A 378 4.32 -6.69 -19.76
N TYR A 379 4.74 -5.65 -20.49
CA TYR A 379 6.11 -5.53 -21.00
C TYR A 379 7.13 -5.55 -19.86
N ALA A 380 6.91 -4.75 -18.80
CA ALA A 380 7.79 -4.71 -17.65
C ALA A 380 7.91 -6.07 -16.94
N CYS A 381 6.82 -6.83 -16.81
CA CYS A 381 6.89 -8.20 -16.28
C CYS A 381 7.77 -9.10 -17.15
N LYS A 382 7.47 -9.19 -18.46
CA LYS A 382 8.25 -10.02 -19.40
C LYS A 382 9.73 -9.63 -19.44
N LYS A 383 10.03 -8.33 -19.41
CA LYS A 383 11.40 -7.82 -19.43
C LYS A 383 12.17 -8.22 -18.16
N ARG A 384 11.53 -8.15 -16.98
CA ARG A 384 12.15 -8.62 -15.72
C ARG A 384 12.43 -10.12 -15.75
N GLU A 385 11.46 -10.92 -16.19
CA GLU A 385 11.63 -12.37 -16.31
C GLU A 385 12.80 -12.73 -17.22
N MET A 386 12.89 -12.09 -18.39
CA MET A 386 14.02 -12.27 -19.31
C MET A 386 15.35 -11.84 -18.69
N TRP A 387 15.39 -10.71 -17.97
CA TRP A 387 16.63 -10.28 -17.31
C TRP A 387 17.11 -11.29 -16.27
N TYR A 388 16.19 -11.87 -15.48
CA TYR A 388 16.55 -12.92 -14.54
C TYR A 388 17.03 -14.17 -15.27
N LYS A 389 16.27 -14.68 -16.26
CA LYS A 389 16.63 -15.92 -16.98
C LYS A 389 17.96 -15.86 -17.71
N ASN A 390 18.36 -14.68 -18.19
CA ASN A 390 19.62 -14.45 -18.89
C ASN A 390 20.75 -14.00 -17.96
N TRP A 391 20.54 -14.03 -16.64
CA TRP A 391 21.57 -13.68 -15.67
C TRP A 391 22.38 -14.92 -15.31
N GLU A 392 23.70 -14.82 -15.32
CA GLU A 392 24.60 -15.94 -14.97
C GLU A 392 24.31 -16.54 -13.58
N HIS A 393 23.88 -15.71 -12.63
CA HIS A 393 23.48 -16.13 -11.27
C HIS A 393 21.98 -16.46 -11.15
N TYR A 394 21.29 -16.76 -12.24
CA TYR A 394 19.85 -17.07 -12.21
C TYR A 394 19.51 -18.25 -11.31
N GLU A 395 20.27 -19.34 -11.40
CA GLU A 395 20.01 -20.53 -10.58
C GLU A 395 20.21 -20.26 -9.09
N MET A 396 21.25 -19.49 -8.72
CA MET A 396 21.43 -19.01 -7.35
C MET A 396 20.22 -18.18 -6.91
N TRP A 397 19.79 -17.19 -7.70
CA TRP A 397 18.67 -16.33 -7.34
C TRP A 397 17.34 -17.08 -7.22
N ARG A 398 17.08 -18.02 -8.13
CA ARG A 398 15.86 -18.82 -8.19
C ARG A 398 15.73 -19.75 -6.98
N ASN A 399 16.86 -20.23 -6.45
CA ASN A 399 16.91 -21.20 -5.37
C ASN A 399 17.17 -20.56 -3.99
N ILE A 400 17.07 -19.22 -3.87
CA ILE A 400 17.14 -18.53 -2.57
C ILE A 400 16.13 -19.16 -1.59
N PRO A 401 16.58 -19.68 -0.44
CA PRO A 401 15.70 -20.31 0.54
C PRO A 401 14.72 -19.29 1.14
N SER A 402 13.63 -19.78 1.73
CA SER A 402 12.69 -18.90 2.42
C SER A 402 13.21 -18.50 3.80
N PHE A 403 13.29 -17.19 4.04
CA PHE A 403 13.58 -16.63 5.37
C PHE A 403 12.36 -16.58 6.31
N LYS A 404 11.16 -16.90 5.79
CA LYS A 404 9.89 -16.83 6.51
C LYS A 404 9.66 -18.10 7.32
N THR A 405 10.27 -18.18 8.50
CA THR A 405 10.29 -19.38 9.33
C THR A 405 10.46 -19.05 10.81
N THR A 406 10.09 -19.98 11.69
CA THR A 406 10.47 -19.92 13.10
C THR A 406 11.79 -20.64 13.42
N SER A 407 12.38 -21.38 12.48
CA SER A 407 13.61 -22.15 12.72
C SER A 407 14.86 -21.27 12.55
N LEU A 408 15.68 -21.17 13.61
CA LEU A 408 16.97 -20.48 13.55
C LEU A 408 17.95 -21.16 12.58
N ASP A 409 17.93 -22.49 12.48
CA ASP A 409 18.76 -23.22 11.50
C ASP A 409 18.40 -22.87 10.06
N ARG A 410 17.11 -22.80 9.74
CA ARG A 410 16.66 -22.37 8.41
C ARG A 410 17.06 -20.92 8.11
N MET A 411 17.00 -20.04 9.11
CA MET A 411 17.50 -18.67 8.96
C MET A 411 19.02 -18.63 8.75
N ARG A 412 19.80 -19.42 9.50
CA ARG A 412 21.26 -19.54 9.31
C ARG A 412 21.62 -20.07 7.92
N ASN A 413 20.90 -21.09 7.44
CA ASN A 413 21.06 -21.62 6.08
C ASN A 413 20.75 -20.57 5.02
N TYR A 414 19.74 -19.72 5.27
CA TYR A 414 19.46 -18.58 4.40
C TYR A 414 20.65 -17.60 4.36
N PHE A 415 21.26 -17.27 5.51
CA PHE A 415 22.40 -16.35 5.55
C PHE A 415 23.61 -16.92 4.80
N LYS A 416 23.95 -18.20 5.03
CA LYS A 416 25.00 -18.92 4.31
C LYS A 416 24.81 -18.86 2.80
N TYR A 417 23.56 -18.94 2.34
CA TYR A 417 23.23 -18.95 0.92
C TYR A 417 23.23 -17.55 0.28
N VAL A 418 22.67 -16.54 0.96
CA VAL A 418 22.38 -15.22 0.34
C VAL A 418 23.49 -14.21 0.54
N TYR A 419 24.20 -14.26 1.68
CA TYR A 419 25.15 -13.22 2.04
C TYR A 419 26.43 -13.17 1.20
N PRO A 420 27.04 -14.31 0.81
CA PRO A 420 28.20 -14.29 -0.08
C PRO A 420 27.93 -13.54 -1.39
N ASP A 421 26.77 -13.76 -2.00
CA ASP A 421 26.38 -13.15 -3.28
C ASP A 421 25.51 -11.89 -3.13
N MET A 422 25.30 -11.39 -1.90
CA MET A 422 24.40 -10.26 -1.67
C MET A 422 24.80 -9.04 -2.51
N ASN A 423 26.09 -8.73 -2.57
CA ASN A 423 26.61 -7.61 -3.36
C ASN A 423 26.32 -7.80 -4.85
N VAL A 424 26.53 -9.00 -5.38
CA VAL A 424 26.25 -9.36 -6.78
C VAL A 424 24.76 -9.17 -7.10
N ILE A 425 23.86 -9.62 -6.21
CA ILE A 425 22.42 -9.45 -6.38
C ILE A 425 22.03 -7.95 -6.35
N PHE A 426 22.52 -7.18 -5.39
CA PHE A 426 22.23 -5.74 -5.32
C PHE A 426 22.77 -4.99 -6.54
N GLN A 427 23.97 -5.32 -7.00
CA GLN A 427 24.57 -4.71 -8.19
C GLN A 427 23.76 -5.03 -9.45
N PHE A 428 23.31 -6.27 -9.62
CA PHE A 428 22.40 -6.62 -10.72
C PHE A 428 21.13 -5.76 -10.72
N HIS A 429 20.54 -5.50 -9.55
CA HIS A 429 19.35 -4.66 -9.40
C HIS A 429 19.63 -3.15 -9.53
N LEU A 430 20.86 -2.71 -9.28
CA LEU A 430 21.33 -1.35 -9.52
C LEU A 430 21.53 -1.13 -11.02
N TYR A 431 22.30 -1.99 -11.69
CA TYR A 431 22.68 -1.86 -13.10
C TYR A 431 21.53 -2.12 -14.06
N LYS A 432 20.78 -3.21 -13.88
CA LYS A 432 19.60 -3.45 -14.70
C LYS A 432 18.52 -2.44 -14.34
N ASN A 433 17.82 -1.96 -15.36
CA ASN A 433 16.90 -0.84 -15.21
C ASN A 433 15.52 -1.24 -14.62
N PHE A 434 15.51 -2.00 -13.51
CA PHE A 434 14.29 -2.43 -12.80
C PHE A 434 13.45 -1.23 -12.35
N ARG A 435 14.11 -0.23 -11.76
CA ARG A 435 13.51 1.04 -11.31
C ARG A 435 12.88 1.80 -12.50
N GLY A 436 13.59 1.88 -13.63
CA GLY A 436 13.09 2.53 -14.84
C GLY A 436 11.94 1.81 -15.53
N LEU A 437 11.82 0.48 -15.42
CA LEU A 437 10.63 -0.24 -15.91
C LEU A 437 9.36 0.17 -15.16
N SER A 438 9.47 0.31 -13.83
CA SER A 438 8.37 0.78 -12.99
C SER A 438 8.02 2.23 -13.30
N PHE A 439 9.03 3.08 -13.51
CA PHE A 439 8.83 4.48 -13.91
C PHE A 439 8.19 4.62 -15.28
N ARG A 440 8.69 3.86 -16.28
CA ARG A 440 8.09 3.79 -17.62
C ARG A 440 6.62 3.40 -17.55
N SER A 441 6.29 2.40 -16.74
CA SER A 441 4.90 1.94 -16.58
C SER A 441 4.03 3.02 -15.94
N TYR A 442 4.57 3.78 -15.00
CA TYR A 442 3.90 4.94 -14.41
C TYR A 442 3.63 6.05 -15.43
N CYS A 443 4.64 6.46 -16.21
CA CYS A 443 4.50 7.50 -17.24
C CYS A 443 3.50 7.08 -18.33
N ARG A 444 3.62 5.85 -18.82
CA ARG A 444 2.68 5.31 -19.82
C ARG A 444 1.27 5.20 -19.25
N GLY A 445 1.12 4.83 -17.97
CA GLY A 445 -0.18 4.85 -17.31
C GLY A 445 -0.85 6.21 -17.28
N LYS A 446 -0.09 7.28 -16.99
CA LYS A 446 -0.63 8.65 -17.10
C LYS A 446 -1.07 8.99 -18.52
N ALA A 447 -0.22 8.73 -19.51
CA ALA A 447 -0.53 9.01 -20.91
C ALA A 447 -1.75 8.19 -21.41
N THR A 448 -1.86 6.93 -21.02
CA THR A 448 -3.02 6.08 -21.33
C THR A 448 -4.30 6.61 -20.69
N LEU A 449 -4.26 7.03 -19.42
CA LEU A 449 -5.43 7.63 -18.77
C LEU A 449 -5.87 8.94 -19.44
N HIS A 450 -4.92 9.79 -19.84
CA HIS A 450 -5.20 11.00 -20.59
C HIS A 450 -5.95 10.69 -21.89
N LYS A 451 -5.46 9.76 -22.72
CA LYS A 451 -6.13 9.33 -23.95
C LYS A 451 -7.53 8.76 -23.71
N ILE A 452 -7.71 7.98 -22.63
CA ILE A 452 -9.03 7.47 -22.25
C ILE A 452 -9.97 8.63 -21.90
N CYS A 453 -9.52 9.61 -21.12
CA CYS A 453 -10.33 10.77 -20.75
C CYS A 453 -10.72 11.59 -21.98
N GLU A 454 -9.78 11.88 -22.90
CA GLU A 454 -10.07 12.58 -24.16
C GLU A 454 -11.06 11.81 -25.03
N SER A 455 -10.95 10.48 -25.09
CA SER A 455 -11.90 9.68 -25.88
C SER A 455 -13.33 9.73 -25.33
N ILE A 456 -13.48 9.89 -24.01
CA ILE A 456 -14.78 9.97 -23.32
C ILE A 456 -15.34 11.39 -23.40
N VAL A 457 -14.51 12.40 -23.18
CA VAL A 457 -14.87 13.82 -23.21
C VAL A 457 -14.82 14.31 -24.65
N GLY A 458 -15.88 14.01 -25.41
CA GLY A 458 -16.00 14.39 -26.82
C GLY A 458 -16.36 15.86 -27.05
N LYS A 459 -16.92 16.55 -26.04
CA LYS A 459 -17.37 17.95 -26.11
C LYS A 459 -16.84 18.77 -24.93
N LYS A 460 -16.69 20.08 -25.11
CA LYS A 460 -16.11 20.99 -24.10
C LYS A 460 -16.94 21.01 -22.81
N LYS A 461 -18.27 21.03 -22.92
CA LYS A 461 -19.18 20.98 -21.77
C LYS A 461 -19.74 19.58 -21.57
N THR A 462 -18.90 18.66 -21.07
CA THR A 462 -19.32 17.30 -20.73
C THR A 462 -19.61 17.17 -19.23
N LEU A 463 -20.72 16.51 -18.89
CA LEU A 463 -21.03 16.04 -17.53
C LEU A 463 -20.95 14.51 -17.47
N VAL A 464 -20.18 13.99 -16.52
CA VAL A 464 -19.98 12.56 -16.31
C VAL A 464 -20.66 12.11 -15.02
N GLY A 465 -21.54 11.11 -15.13
CA GLY A 465 -22.02 10.30 -14.01
C GLY A 465 -21.11 9.10 -13.85
N PHE A 466 -20.38 9.05 -12.74
CA PHE A 466 -19.44 8.01 -12.41
C PHE A 466 -20.07 7.06 -11.39
N GLY A 467 -20.23 5.78 -11.73
CA GLY A 467 -20.75 4.81 -10.78
C GLY A 467 -19.88 4.73 -9.52
N ASP A 468 -20.50 4.73 -8.33
CA ASP A 468 -19.79 4.72 -7.04
C ASP A 468 -19.26 3.32 -6.66
N PHE A 469 -18.44 2.76 -7.54
CA PHE A 469 -17.76 1.49 -7.29
C PHE A 469 -16.52 1.67 -6.42
N SER A 470 -16.50 0.98 -5.27
CA SER A 470 -15.30 0.80 -4.46
C SER A 470 -14.74 -0.62 -4.61
N GLN A 471 -13.56 -0.74 -5.22
CA GLN A 471 -12.89 -2.04 -5.32
C GLN A 471 -12.16 -2.39 -4.02
N GLN A 472 -12.65 -3.37 -3.26
CA GLN A 472 -11.86 -3.96 -2.18
C GLN A 472 -10.71 -4.81 -2.74
N HIS A 473 -9.51 -4.68 -2.16
CA HIS A 473 -8.34 -5.47 -2.55
C HIS A 473 -8.61 -6.98 -2.43
N GLY A 474 -8.49 -7.71 -3.55
CA GLY A 474 -8.66 -9.17 -3.58
C GLY A 474 -10.09 -9.66 -3.81
N LEU A 475 -11.07 -8.76 -4.01
CA LEU A 475 -12.48 -9.10 -4.23
C LEU A 475 -12.68 -9.98 -5.48
N VAL A 476 -11.90 -9.77 -6.53
CA VAL A 476 -11.86 -10.67 -7.70
C VAL A 476 -10.52 -11.40 -7.76
N LYS A 477 -10.53 -12.69 -7.42
CA LYS A 477 -9.33 -13.55 -7.45
C LYS A 477 -8.65 -13.49 -8.81
N LYS A 478 -7.32 -13.30 -8.81
CA LYS A 478 -6.45 -13.23 -10.01
C LYS A 478 -6.60 -11.97 -10.88
N HIS A 479 -7.46 -11.02 -10.51
CA HIS A 479 -7.51 -9.73 -11.19
C HIS A 479 -6.74 -8.68 -10.39
N PRO A 480 -5.80 -7.95 -11.01
CA PRO A 480 -5.15 -6.83 -10.36
C PRO A 480 -6.17 -5.73 -10.08
N THR A 481 -5.94 -4.94 -9.03
CA THR A 481 -6.75 -3.77 -8.72
C THR A 481 -6.68 -2.76 -9.88
N ALA A 482 -7.85 -2.31 -10.34
CA ALA A 482 -7.99 -1.30 -11.37
C ALA A 482 -7.75 0.10 -10.76
N PRO A 483 -7.11 1.04 -11.48
CA PRO A 483 -6.84 2.39 -10.97
C PRO A 483 -8.07 3.31 -10.96
N ILE A 484 -9.23 2.85 -10.48
CA ILE A 484 -10.52 3.57 -10.51
C ILE A 484 -10.41 4.98 -9.92
N LYS A 485 -9.89 5.12 -8.70
CA LYS A 485 -9.70 6.43 -8.06
C LYS A 485 -8.78 7.35 -8.85
N LYS A 486 -7.72 6.81 -9.47
CA LYS A 486 -6.81 7.61 -10.31
C LYS A 486 -7.49 8.05 -11.60
N PHE A 487 -8.27 7.17 -12.21
CA PHE A 487 -9.04 7.46 -13.41
C PHE A 487 -10.08 8.56 -13.16
N LYS A 488 -10.89 8.43 -12.10
CA LYS A 488 -11.85 9.45 -11.66
C LYS A 488 -11.20 10.81 -11.39
N ASN A 489 -10.05 10.82 -10.71
CA ASN A 489 -9.30 12.06 -10.46
C ASN A 489 -8.69 12.67 -11.74
N GLU A 490 -8.34 11.86 -12.72
CA GLU A 490 -7.84 12.34 -14.02
C GLU A 490 -8.99 12.95 -14.83
N LEU A 491 -10.16 12.28 -14.89
CA LEU A 491 -11.37 12.78 -15.57
C LEU A 491 -11.81 14.17 -15.10
N ARG A 492 -11.73 14.44 -13.78
CA ARG A 492 -12.08 15.74 -13.18
C ARG A 492 -11.27 16.92 -13.71
N LYS A 493 -10.17 16.68 -14.42
CA LYS A 493 -9.40 17.74 -15.09
C LYS A 493 -9.98 18.15 -16.44
N TYR A 494 -10.83 17.31 -17.04
CA TYR A 494 -11.40 17.51 -18.37
C TYR A 494 -12.89 17.85 -18.33
N CYS A 495 -13.61 17.42 -17.29
CA CYS A 495 -15.06 17.58 -17.21
C CYS A 495 -15.57 17.62 -15.75
N ASP A 496 -16.84 18.03 -15.58
CA ASP A 496 -17.53 17.88 -14.30
C ASP A 496 -17.90 16.40 -14.08
N VAL A 497 -17.64 15.87 -12.87
CA VAL A 497 -17.86 14.45 -12.53
C VAL A 497 -18.68 14.35 -11.26
N VAL A 498 -19.78 13.61 -11.31
CA VAL A 498 -20.71 13.37 -10.20
C VAL A 498 -20.80 11.88 -9.93
N ASP A 499 -20.83 11.51 -8.65
CA ASP A 499 -21.01 10.12 -8.24
C ASP A 499 -22.48 9.70 -8.33
N VAL A 500 -22.72 8.54 -8.93
CA VAL A 500 -24.05 7.95 -9.10
C VAL A 500 -24.08 6.61 -8.37
N ASP A 501 -25.02 6.46 -7.44
CA ASP A 501 -25.26 5.18 -6.78
C ASP A 501 -25.60 4.09 -7.81
N GLU A 502 -24.86 2.97 -7.75
CA GLU A 502 -24.96 1.83 -8.64
C GLU A 502 -26.03 0.80 -8.22
N TYR A 503 -26.82 1.07 -7.19
CA TYR A 503 -27.85 0.13 -6.75
C TYR A 503 -28.75 -0.33 -7.91
N ASN A 504 -28.75 -1.64 -8.16
CA ASN A 504 -29.42 -2.35 -9.27
C ASN A 504 -29.11 -1.89 -10.71
N THR A 505 -28.14 -1.02 -10.95
CA THR A 505 -27.79 -0.57 -12.32
C THR A 505 -27.42 -1.72 -13.25
N SER A 506 -26.73 -2.75 -12.74
CA SER A 506 -26.35 -3.94 -13.50
C SER A 506 -27.38 -5.09 -13.48
N LYS A 507 -28.53 -4.90 -12.81
CA LYS A 507 -29.61 -5.91 -12.63
C LYS A 507 -30.98 -5.46 -13.18
N THR A 508 -31.06 -4.24 -13.67
CA THR A 508 -32.28 -3.65 -14.24
C THR A 508 -32.06 -3.36 -15.73
N CYS A 509 -33.04 -3.65 -16.57
CA CYS A 509 -32.97 -3.43 -18.02
C CYS A 509 -32.96 -1.93 -18.34
N ASN A 510 -32.01 -1.46 -19.15
CA ASN A 510 -31.95 -0.04 -19.56
C ASN A 510 -33.08 0.40 -20.50
N CYS A 511 -33.81 -0.55 -21.11
CA CYS A 511 -34.91 -0.22 -22.02
C CYS A 511 -36.25 -0.12 -21.30
N CYS A 512 -36.62 -1.14 -20.49
CA CYS A 512 -37.94 -1.23 -19.86
C CYS A 512 -37.93 -1.09 -18.33
N HIS A 513 -36.75 -0.95 -17.72
CA HIS A 513 -36.55 -0.83 -16.27
C HIS A 513 -37.12 -2.00 -15.44
N LYS A 514 -37.32 -3.17 -16.06
CA LYS A 514 -37.66 -4.42 -15.38
C LYS A 514 -36.41 -5.23 -15.01
N PRO A 515 -36.52 -6.18 -14.06
CA PRO A 515 -35.41 -7.07 -13.72
C PRO A 515 -34.92 -7.87 -14.92
N ILE A 516 -33.61 -8.10 -14.97
CA ILE A 516 -32.94 -8.92 -15.98
C ILE A 516 -32.49 -10.25 -15.39
N GLU A 517 -32.22 -11.21 -16.26
CA GLU A 517 -31.55 -12.45 -15.92
C GLU A 517 -30.20 -12.59 -16.63
N LEU A 518 -29.31 -13.39 -16.04
CA LEU A 518 -28.05 -13.74 -16.68
C LEU A 518 -28.30 -14.75 -17.79
N TYR A 519 -27.72 -14.49 -18.95
CA TYR A 519 -27.82 -15.39 -20.09
C TYR A 519 -27.19 -16.76 -19.77
N LYS A 520 -27.87 -17.83 -20.17
CA LYS A 520 -27.43 -19.22 -19.95
C LYS A 520 -27.10 -19.86 -21.29
N ASN A 521 -25.91 -20.46 -21.40
CA ASN A 521 -25.53 -21.20 -22.60
C ASN A 521 -24.71 -22.46 -22.26
N LYS A 522 -24.68 -23.45 -23.15
CA LYS A 522 -23.81 -24.61 -23.04
C LYS A 522 -22.37 -24.19 -23.34
N VAL A 523 -21.49 -24.30 -22.35
CA VAL A 523 -20.08 -23.90 -22.47
C VAL A 523 -19.18 -25.13 -22.45
N ILE A 524 -18.22 -25.17 -23.37
CA ILE A 524 -17.12 -26.12 -23.42
C ILE A 524 -15.85 -25.38 -23.00
N ARG A 525 -15.09 -25.94 -22.05
CA ARG A 525 -13.87 -25.33 -21.53
C ARG A 525 -12.68 -26.23 -21.80
N LYS A 526 -11.60 -25.65 -22.32
CA LYS A 526 -10.32 -26.33 -22.46
C LYS A 526 -9.68 -26.50 -21.08
N MET A 527 -9.30 -27.72 -20.76
CA MET A 527 -8.56 -28.11 -19.56
C MET A 527 -7.06 -27.85 -19.75
N ARG A 528 -6.30 -27.94 -18.66
CA ARG A 528 -4.84 -27.66 -18.67
C ARG A 528 -4.02 -28.69 -19.45
N ASP A 529 -4.51 -29.92 -19.51
CA ASP A 529 -3.95 -31.04 -20.28
C ASP A 529 -4.26 -30.96 -21.78
N GLY A 530 -5.00 -29.93 -22.22
CA GLY A 530 -5.39 -29.74 -23.62
C GLY A 530 -6.74 -30.36 -23.99
N THR A 531 -7.35 -31.15 -23.11
CA THR A 531 -8.67 -31.78 -23.33
C THR A 531 -9.82 -30.78 -23.14
N TYR A 532 -11.05 -31.16 -23.46
CA TYR A 532 -12.24 -30.31 -23.33
C TYR A 532 -13.25 -30.91 -22.34
N THR A 533 -13.89 -30.07 -21.53
CA THR A 533 -15.01 -30.48 -20.69
C THR A 533 -16.23 -30.85 -21.54
N LYS A 534 -17.03 -31.83 -21.11
CA LYS A 534 -18.40 -32.02 -21.65
C LYS A 534 -19.18 -30.71 -21.61
N ALA A 535 -19.99 -30.44 -22.64
CA ALA A 535 -20.80 -29.24 -22.72
C ALA A 535 -21.76 -29.15 -21.52
N ARG A 536 -21.66 -28.09 -20.74
CA ARG A 536 -22.51 -27.86 -19.55
C ARG A 536 -23.19 -26.52 -19.62
N LEU A 537 -24.49 -26.48 -19.31
CA LEU A 537 -25.25 -25.24 -19.19
C LEU A 537 -24.62 -24.38 -18.08
N SER A 538 -24.20 -23.18 -18.42
CA SER A 538 -23.50 -22.24 -17.53
C SER A 538 -24.10 -20.85 -17.66
N GLN A 539 -24.18 -20.13 -16.54
CA GLN A 539 -24.50 -18.70 -16.56
C GLN A 539 -23.30 -17.90 -17.07
N ILE A 540 -23.56 -17.00 -18.02
CA ILE A 540 -22.59 -16.07 -18.57
C ILE A 540 -22.77 -14.73 -17.85
N ASN A 541 -21.94 -14.47 -16.84
CA ASN A 541 -22.08 -13.31 -15.95
C ASN A 541 -21.98 -11.93 -16.64
N SER A 542 -21.43 -11.87 -17.86
CA SER A 542 -21.27 -10.64 -18.62
C SER A 542 -22.42 -10.37 -19.60
N VAL A 543 -23.31 -11.33 -19.85
CA VAL A 543 -24.40 -11.17 -20.83
C VAL A 543 -25.73 -11.31 -20.12
N ILE A 544 -26.62 -10.38 -20.42
CA ILE A 544 -27.92 -10.25 -19.78
C ILE A 544 -29.03 -10.39 -20.81
N ARG A 545 -30.20 -10.84 -20.35
CA ARG A 545 -31.45 -10.87 -21.10
C ARG A 545 -32.55 -10.22 -20.26
N CYS A 546 -33.44 -9.48 -20.90
CA CYS A 546 -34.62 -8.95 -20.23
C CYS A 546 -35.66 -10.06 -20.00
N ASN A 547 -36.26 -10.10 -18.79
CA ASN A 547 -37.30 -11.08 -18.46
C ASN A 547 -38.64 -10.80 -19.17
N LEU A 548 -38.85 -9.55 -19.62
CA LEU A 548 -40.06 -9.17 -20.35
C LEU A 548 -39.91 -9.53 -21.83
N ASN A 549 -40.73 -10.44 -22.33
CA ASN A 549 -40.70 -10.91 -23.73
C ASN A 549 -40.96 -9.79 -24.75
N GLU A 550 -41.76 -8.79 -24.40
CA GLU A 550 -42.04 -7.61 -25.24
C GLU A 550 -40.82 -6.69 -25.38
N CYS A 551 -39.90 -6.75 -24.41
CA CYS A 551 -38.64 -6.03 -24.50
C CYS A 551 -37.72 -6.77 -25.46
N LYS A 552 -37.51 -6.20 -26.66
CA LYS A 552 -36.64 -6.74 -27.71
C LYS A 552 -35.14 -6.81 -27.34
N LEU A 553 -34.78 -6.55 -26.08
CA LEU A 553 -33.41 -6.72 -25.57
C LEU A 553 -33.09 -8.21 -25.40
N CYS A 554 -32.77 -8.86 -26.52
CA CYS A 554 -32.53 -10.30 -26.59
C CYS A 554 -31.26 -10.72 -25.82
N CYS A 555 -30.15 -10.00 -26.03
CA CYS A 555 -28.87 -10.18 -25.33
C CYS A 555 -28.12 -8.84 -25.29
N MET A 556 -27.58 -8.43 -24.15
CA MET A 556 -26.73 -7.24 -24.03
C MET A 556 -25.57 -7.50 -23.07
N ASP A 557 -24.45 -6.80 -23.27
CA ASP A 557 -23.39 -6.76 -22.29
C ASP A 557 -23.84 -6.06 -21.00
N ARG A 558 -23.55 -6.68 -19.85
CA ARG A 558 -24.00 -6.23 -18.53
C ARG A 558 -23.42 -4.86 -18.16
N ASP A 559 -22.17 -4.60 -18.51
CA ASP A 559 -21.45 -3.37 -18.16
C ASP A 559 -21.98 -2.22 -19.04
N ILE A 560 -22.31 -2.50 -20.31
CA ILE A 560 -23.00 -1.54 -21.20
C ILE A 560 -24.39 -1.18 -20.64
N ASN A 561 -25.15 -2.17 -20.18
CA ASN A 561 -26.45 -1.93 -19.55
C ASN A 561 -26.34 -1.07 -18.29
N ALA A 562 -25.37 -1.37 -17.42
CA ALA A 562 -25.11 -0.60 -16.22
C ALA A 562 -24.74 0.85 -16.56
N SER A 563 -23.82 1.06 -17.51
CA SER A 563 -23.42 2.39 -17.99
C SER A 563 -24.60 3.20 -18.55
N LYS A 564 -25.50 2.57 -19.32
CA LYS A 564 -26.74 3.22 -19.80
C LYS A 564 -27.68 3.61 -18.67
N ASN A 565 -27.85 2.76 -17.66
CA ASN A 565 -28.64 3.09 -16.47
C ASN A 565 -28.03 4.23 -15.66
N ILE A 566 -26.70 4.27 -15.51
CA ILE A 566 -25.99 5.38 -14.86
C ILE A 566 -26.23 6.68 -15.63
N LEU A 567 -26.16 6.65 -16.97
CA LEU A 567 -26.48 7.82 -17.80
C LEU A 567 -27.93 8.28 -17.62
N TYR A 568 -28.89 7.34 -17.54
CA TYR A 568 -30.29 7.66 -17.27
C TYR A 568 -30.49 8.33 -15.91
N LEU A 569 -29.88 7.78 -14.86
CA LEU A 569 -29.91 8.35 -13.51
C LEU A 569 -29.28 9.74 -13.45
N LEU A 570 -28.17 9.95 -14.17
CA LEU A 570 -27.54 11.27 -14.31
C LEU A 570 -28.48 12.29 -14.97
N LYS A 571 -29.20 11.89 -16.04
CA LYS A 571 -30.19 12.74 -16.71
C LYS A 571 -31.31 13.14 -15.75
N LEU A 572 -31.82 12.22 -14.95
CA LEU A 572 -32.86 12.51 -13.94
C LEU A 572 -32.34 13.47 -12.87
N GLN A 573 -31.15 13.23 -12.34
CA GLN A 573 -30.52 14.09 -11.34
C GLN A 573 -30.33 15.52 -11.88
N LYS A 574 -29.85 15.66 -13.12
CA LYS A 574 -29.72 16.96 -13.81
C LYS A 574 -31.06 17.65 -14.01
N ALA A 575 -32.12 16.91 -14.29
CA ALA A 575 -33.48 17.45 -14.42
C ALA A 575 -34.19 17.69 -13.07
N GLY A 576 -33.55 17.38 -11.94
CA GLY A 576 -34.18 17.46 -10.62
C GLY A 576 -35.32 16.46 -10.39
N LYS A 577 -35.38 15.38 -11.18
CA LYS A 577 -36.41 14.34 -11.07
C LYS A 577 -36.03 13.33 -9.98
N LYS A 578 -37.06 12.72 -9.36
CA LYS A 578 -36.88 11.65 -8.37
C LYS A 578 -36.23 10.42 -9.00
N ARG A 579 -35.40 9.71 -8.21
CA ARG A 579 -34.81 8.42 -8.60
C ARG A 579 -35.91 7.35 -8.68
N PRO A 580 -35.94 6.52 -9.73
CA PRO A 580 -36.96 5.47 -9.86
C PRO A 580 -36.79 4.38 -8.80
N GLU A 581 -37.91 3.79 -8.37
CA GLU A 581 -37.95 2.77 -7.31
C GLU A 581 -37.11 1.52 -7.63
N CYS A 582 -37.02 1.10 -8.90
CA CYS A 582 -36.22 -0.05 -9.29
C CYS A 582 -34.69 0.13 -9.08
N PHE A 583 -34.25 1.36 -8.82
CA PHE A 583 -32.88 1.73 -8.50
C PHE A 583 -32.73 2.22 -7.05
N LEU A 584 -33.74 2.03 -6.19
CA LEU A 584 -33.68 2.30 -4.75
C LEU A 584 -33.64 0.99 -3.95
N PRO A 585 -32.97 0.97 -2.79
CA PRO A 585 -33.10 -0.13 -1.83
C PRO A 585 -34.55 -0.33 -1.44
N SER A 586 -35.00 -1.58 -1.32
CA SER A 586 -36.34 -1.86 -0.80
C SER A 586 -36.38 -1.55 0.70
N SER A 587 -37.45 -0.91 1.18
CA SER A 587 -37.69 -0.54 2.58
C SER A 587 -37.73 -1.70 3.58
N LYS A 588 -37.50 -2.94 3.13
CA LYS A 588 -37.31 -4.14 3.98
C LYS A 588 -35.85 -4.48 4.28
N GLU A 589 -34.88 -3.67 3.80
CA GLU A 589 -33.46 -3.84 4.12
C GLU A 589 -32.93 -2.82 5.16
N GLU A 590 -33.79 -1.96 5.73
CA GLU A 590 -33.41 -0.94 6.72
C GLU A 590 -33.28 -1.45 8.18
N GLU A 591 -33.59 -2.72 8.47
CA GLU A 591 -33.26 -3.35 9.77
C GLU A 591 -31.96 -4.18 9.72
N GLN A 592 -30.93 -3.66 9.05
CA GLN A 592 -29.57 -3.89 9.52
C GLN A 592 -29.07 -2.55 10.07
N PRO A 593 -28.90 -2.41 11.40
CA PRO A 593 -28.34 -1.18 11.94
C PRO A 593 -27.04 -0.89 11.22
N ASN A 594 -26.84 0.38 10.87
CA ASN A 594 -25.55 0.96 10.52
C ASN A 594 -24.57 0.64 11.66
N ILE A 595 -23.98 -0.55 11.61
CA ILE A 595 -22.75 -0.84 12.29
C ILE A 595 -21.77 0.12 11.63
N ILE A 596 -21.30 1.09 12.41
CA ILE A 596 -20.06 1.80 12.16
C ILE A 596 -19.01 0.71 11.91
N ASN A 597 -18.84 0.35 10.65
CA ASN A 597 -17.98 -0.75 10.21
C ASN A 597 -16.57 -0.21 10.25
N CYS A 598 -15.96 -0.30 11.42
CA CYS A 598 -14.52 -0.31 11.56
C CYS A 598 -13.98 -1.40 10.61
N ASP A 599 -13.30 -0.97 9.55
CA ASP A 599 -12.47 -1.73 8.62
C ASP A 599 -12.46 -3.26 8.83
N THR A 600 -13.45 -3.94 8.25
CA THR A 600 -13.43 -5.40 8.08
C THR A 600 -13.08 -5.74 6.63
N PRO A 601 -11.92 -6.35 6.35
CA PRO A 601 -11.63 -6.86 5.02
C PRO A 601 -12.22 -8.27 4.87
N SER A 602 -13.52 -8.35 4.58
CA SER A 602 -14.20 -9.57 4.14
C SER A 602 -13.99 -9.77 2.63
N GLY A 603 -13.57 -10.91 2.08
CA GLY A 603 -13.61 -12.27 2.58
C GLY A 603 -14.51 -13.14 1.70
N ARG A 604 -13.98 -13.66 0.58
CA ARG A 604 -14.31 -14.98 -0.01
C ARG A 604 -13.18 -15.55 -0.86
#